data_AF-A0A7S1YNK7-F1
#
_entry.id   AF-A0A7S1YNK7-F1
#
_cell.length_a   1.000
_cell.length_b   1.000
_cell.length_c   1.000
_cell.angle_alpha   90.00
_cell.angle_beta   90.00
_cell.angle_gamma   90.00
#
_symmetry.space_group_name_H-M   'P 1'
#
loop_
_entity.id
_entity.type
_entity.pdbx_description
1 polymer ?
#
loop_
_entity_poly.entity_id
_entity_poly.type
_entity_poly.pdbx_seq_one_letter_code
_entity_poly.pdbx_strand_id
1 'polypeptide(L)'
;YDMYSPAQAVVGHMYVRKHKPKFWESTARFLHTGAALEDFVLERIKYQLGYPESALDMLDDWSILDGLELYGLGKDRKLKDYLMSVGIDVVSKEIFRTGWCEEGRVPAGFEQYAHLYDTTNMTLPK
;
A
#
# COMPACT_ATOMS: atom_id res chain seq x y z
N TYR A 1 -11.69 1.52 3.43
CA TYR A 1 -10.33 1.29 3.94
C TYR A 1 -10.30 2.14 5.16
N ASP A 2 -10.30 1.54 6.34
CA ASP A 2 -9.96 2.32 7.53
C ASP A 2 -8.45 2.26 7.59
N MET A 3 -7.79 3.07 6.75
CA MET A 3 -6.36 3.32 6.89
C MET A 3 -6.20 4.08 8.20
N TYR A 4 -6.01 3.33 9.28
CA TYR A 4 -5.75 3.86 10.60
C TYR A 4 -4.31 4.37 10.62
N SER A 5 -4.11 5.63 10.24
CA SER A 5 -2.92 6.36 10.64
C SER A 5 -3.18 6.86 12.06
N PRO A 6 -2.55 6.28 13.11
CA PRO A 6 -2.73 6.80 14.46
C PRO A 6 -2.29 8.27 14.49
N ALA A 7 -3.11 9.12 15.12
CA ALA A 7 -2.80 10.55 15.29
C ALA A 7 -1.58 10.81 16.19
N GLN A 8 -1.07 9.75 16.83
CA GLN A 8 0.10 9.78 17.68
C GLN A 8 1.13 8.78 17.16
N ALA A 9 2.40 9.19 17.17
CA ALA A 9 3.50 8.30 16.87
C ALA A 9 3.57 7.19 17.94
N VAL A 10 3.02 6.02 17.63
CA VAL A 10 3.06 4.81 18.48
C VAL A 10 4.40 4.07 18.38
N VAL A 11 5.29 4.51 17.50
CA VAL A 11 6.61 3.91 17.28
C VAL A 11 7.68 4.98 17.41
N GLY A 12 8.51 4.88 18.46
CA GLY A 12 9.71 5.69 18.61
C GLY A 12 10.90 5.00 17.93
N HIS A 13 11.46 5.63 16.88
CA HIS A 13 12.65 5.09 16.22
C HIS A 13 13.91 5.43 17.05
N MET A 14 14.43 4.44 17.78
CA MET A 14 15.74 4.56 18.43
C MET A 14 16.87 4.33 17.40
N TYR A 15 17.40 5.43 16.84
CA TYR A 15 18.49 5.43 15.85
C TYR A 15 19.85 4.90 16.37
N VAL A 16 20.00 4.69 17.68
CA VAL A 16 21.29 4.34 18.31
C VAL A 16 21.35 2.88 18.75
N ARG A 17 21.42 1.96 17.79
CA ARG A 17 21.96 0.61 18.01
C ARG A 17 23.30 0.44 17.29
N LYS A 18 24.27 1.29 17.65
CA LYS A 18 25.59 1.41 16.98
C LYS A 18 26.39 0.10 16.87
N HIS A 19 26.08 -0.90 17.70
CA HIS A 19 26.78 -2.18 17.78
C HIS A 19 25.86 -3.41 17.73
N LYS A 20 24.60 -3.26 17.28
CA LYS A 20 23.73 -4.42 17.03
C LYS A 20 23.54 -4.58 15.52
N PRO A 21 23.41 -5.81 15.01
CA PRO A 21 23.07 -6.04 13.62
C PRO A 21 21.82 -5.24 13.28
N LYS A 22 21.88 -4.46 12.21
CA LYS A 22 20.68 -3.79 11.74
C LYS A 22 19.78 -4.82 11.10
N PHE A 23 18.46 -4.59 11.19
CA PHE A 23 17.48 -5.49 10.59
C PHE A 23 17.81 -5.72 9.10
N TRP A 24 17.98 -4.65 8.34
CA TRP A 24 18.33 -4.68 6.91
C TRP A 24 19.66 -5.39 6.61
N GLU A 25 20.67 -5.30 7.48
CA GLU A 25 21.93 -6.05 7.31
C GLU A 25 21.72 -7.56 7.52
N SER A 26 20.77 -7.95 8.36
CA SER A 26 20.41 -9.35 8.61
C SER A 26 19.54 -9.91 7.49
N THR A 27 18.60 -9.12 6.99
CA THR A 27 17.71 -9.50 5.88
C THR A 27 18.49 -9.70 4.58
N ALA A 28 19.42 -8.80 4.25
CA ALA A 28 20.30 -8.94 3.08
C ALA A 28 21.18 -10.21 3.14
N ARG A 29 21.61 -10.62 4.35
CA ARG A 29 22.36 -11.87 4.53
C ARG A 29 21.49 -13.11 4.43
N PHE A 30 20.27 -13.05 4.97
CA PHE A 30 19.34 -14.19 5.01
C PHE A 30 18.76 -14.52 3.64
N LEU A 31 18.38 -13.50 2.87
CA LEU A 31 17.80 -13.70 1.54
C LEU A 31 18.85 -14.09 0.50
N HIS A 32 20.15 -14.05 0.83
CA HIS A 32 21.26 -14.32 -0.08
C HIS A 32 21.26 -13.49 -1.38
N THR A 33 20.38 -12.50 -1.47
CA THR A 33 20.23 -11.59 -2.60
C THR A 33 20.92 -10.28 -2.26
N GLY A 34 21.71 -9.76 -3.20
CA GLY A 34 22.14 -8.35 -3.15
C GLY A 34 20.98 -7.36 -3.36
N ALA A 35 19.76 -7.85 -3.60
CA ALA A 35 18.55 -7.06 -3.80
C ALA A 35 18.13 -6.34 -2.51
N ALA A 36 17.56 -5.15 -2.69
CA ALA A 36 17.03 -4.40 -1.56
C ALA A 36 15.78 -5.12 -1.03
N LEU A 37 15.56 -5.08 0.29
CA LEU A 37 14.31 -5.57 0.89
C LEU A 37 13.07 -4.93 0.22
N GLU A 38 13.23 -3.70 -0.27
CA GLU A 38 12.23 -2.95 -1.01
C GLU A 38 11.77 -3.72 -2.26
N ASP A 39 12.67 -4.39 -2.98
CA ASP A 39 12.34 -5.13 -4.20
C ASP A 39 11.39 -6.30 -3.88
N PHE A 40 11.66 -7.05 -2.81
CA PHE A 40 10.79 -8.13 -2.33
C PHE A 40 9.41 -7.64 -1.92
N VAL A 41 9.36 -6.51 -1.21
CA VAL A 41 8.09 -5.93 -0.75
C VAL A 41 7.28 -5.42 -1.95
N LEU A 42 7.93 -4.77 -2.91
CA LEU A 42 7.29 -4.26 -4.12
C LEU A 42 6.72 -5.39 -4.97
N GLU A 43 7.45 -6.49 -5.13
CA GLU A 43 6.99 -7.65 -5.90
C GLU A 43 5.75 -8.29 -5.27
N ARG A 44 5.74 -8.46 -3.93
CA ARG A 44 4.55 -8.91 -3.20
C ARG A 44 3.36 -7.97 -3.39
N ILE A 45 3.56 -6.66 -3.27
CA ILE A 45 2.49 -5.67 -3.45
C ILE A 45 1.94 -5.74 -4.88
N LYS A 46 2.82 -5.81 -5.88
CA LYS A 46 2.43 -5.94 -7.29
C LYS A 46 1.62 -7.20 -7.54
N TYR A 47 2.04 -8.34 -7.00
CA TYR A 47 1.26 -9.59 -7.04
C TYR A 47 -0.13 -9.40 -6.43
N GLN A 48 -0.20 -8.83 -5.22
CA GLN A 48 -1.47 -8.61 -4.51
C GLN A 48 -2.42 -7.67 -5.29
N LEU A 49 -1.87 -6.67 -5.98
CA LEU A 49 -2.63 -5.74 -6.80
C LEU A 49 -2.98 -6.30 -8.20
N GLY A 50 -2.41 -7.44 -8.60
CA GLY A 50 -2.69 -8.10 -9.88
C GLY A 50 -1.89 -7.56 -11.07
N TYR A 51 -0.69 -7.03 -10.84
CA TYR A 51 0.21 -6.63 -11.92
C TYR A 51 0.68 -7.87 -12.71
N PRO A 52 0.62 -7.84 -14.06
CA PRO A 52 0.97 -9.00 -14.87
C PRO A 52 2.45 -9.38 -14.78
N GLU A 53 3.35 -8.42 -14.59
CA GLU A 53 4.79 -8.69 -14.41
C GLU A 53 5.14 -9.35 -13.07
N SER A 54 4.19 -9.43 -12.14
CA SER A 54 4.35 -10.11 -10.85
C SER A 54 3.31 -11.21 -10.70
N ALA A 55 2.88 -11.81 -11.81
CA ALA A 55 2.04 -13.01 -11.79
C ALA A 55 2.80 -14.20 -11.19
N LEU A 56 2.07 -15.20 -10.68
CA LEU A 56 2.65 -16.34 -9.93
C LEU A 56 3.75 -17.08 -10.69
N ASP A 57 3.60 -17.24 -12.00
CA ASP A 57 4.53 -17.89 -12.92
C ASP A 57 5.73 -17.01 -13.31
N MET A 58 5.71 -15.74 -12.94
CA MET A 58 6.77 -14.76 -13.19
C MET A 58 7.62 -14.47 -11.94
N LEU A 59 7.24 -15.01 -10.77
CA LEU A 59 7.96 -14.79 -9.51
C LEU A 59 9.20 -15.68 -9.42
N ASP A 60 10.34 -15.07 -9.11
CA ASP A 60 11.61 -15.79 -8.90
C ASP A 60 11.59 -16.61 -7.59
N ASP A 61 10.90 -16.13 -6.57
CA ASP A 61 10.77 -16.77 -5.26
C ASP A 61 9.31 -16.73 -4.76
N TRP A 62 8.71 -17.90 -4.54
CA TRP A 62 7.32 -18.00 -4.08
C TRP A 62 7.14 -17.69 -2.59
N SER A 63 8.22 -17.74 -1.79
CA SER A 63 8.17 -17.45 -0.35
C SER A 63 7.72 -16.02 -0.06
N ILE A 64 7.83 -15.10 -1.03
CA ILE A 64 7.31 -13.73 -0.91
C ILE A 64 5.79 -13.69 -0.71
N LEU A 65 5.10 -14.77 -1.07
CA LEU A 65 3.65 -14.95 -0.93
C LEU A 65 3.24 -15.67 0.36
N ASP A 66 4.19 -16.04 1.22
CA ASP A 66 3.87 -16.67 2.49
C ASP A 66 3.02 -15.75 3.38
N GLY A 67 2.05 -16.36 4.08
CA GLY A 67 1.16 -15.66 4.99
C GLY A 67 0.26 -14.62 4.32
N LEU A 68 -0.05 -14.75 3.03
CA LEU A 68 -0.97 -13.86 2.32
C LEU A 68 -2.35 -13.79 2.96
N GLU A 69 -2.82 -14.88 3.57
CA GLU A 69 -4.08 -14.93 4.31
C GLU A 69 -4.07 -14.11 5.60
N LEU A 70 -2.88 -13.89 6.19
CA LEU A 70 -2.68 -13.10 7.41
C LEU A 70 -2.36 -11.64 7.12
N TYR A 71 -1.52 -11.38 6.10
CA TYR A 71 -0.98 -10.07 5.75
C TYR A 71 -1.38 -9.65 4.32
N GLY A 72 -2.62 -9.98 3.95
CA GLY A 72 -3.21 -9.75 2.64
C GLY A 72 -3.99 -8.45 2.52
N LEU A 73 -4.76 -8.33 1.44
CA LEU A 73 -5.68 -7.21 1.20
C LEU A 73 -6.97 -7.26 2.04
N GLY A 74 -7.12 -8.28 2.90
CA GLY A 74 -8.36 -8.57 3.62
C GLY A 74 -9.44 -9.23 2.74
N LYS A 75 -10.68 -9.30 3.24
CA LYS A 75 -11.79 -10.01 2.58
C LYS A 75 -13.05 -9.16 2.35
N ASP A 76 -13.14 -7.98 2.94
CA ASP A 76 -14.40 -7.21 2.97
C ASP A 76 -14.75 -6.53 1.63
N ARG A 77 -13.73 -6.13 0.85
CA ARG A 77 -13.93 -5.47 -0.45
C ARG A 77 -13.12 -6.17 -1.52
N LYS A 78 -13.74 -6.35 -2.68
CA LYS A 78 -13.08 -6.95 -3.84
C LYS A 78 -12.04 -5.97 -4.39
N LEU A 79 -10.86 -6.48 -4.74
CA LEU A 79 -9.79 -5.68 -5.34
C LEU A 79 -10.24 -4.89 -6.57
N LYS A 80 -11.04 -5.52 -7.45
CA LYS A 80 -11.61 -4.86 -8.65
C LYS A 80 -12.40 -3.60 -8.30
N ASP A 81 -13.23 -3.67 -7.27
CA ASP A 81 -14.08 -2.55 -6.85
C ASP A 81 -13.21 -1.43 -6.26
N TYR A 82 -12.15 -1.79 -5.53
CA TYR A 82 -11.16 -0.82 -5.06
C TYR A 82 -10.45 -0.10 -6.22
N LEU A 83 -9.84 -0.85 -7.15
CA LEU A 83 -9.11 -0.28 -8.28
C LEU A 83 -9.98 0.64 -9.13
N MET A 84 -11.24 0.25 -9.35
CA MET A 84 -12.25 1.10 -10.01
C MET A 84 -12.55 2.38 -9.21
N SER A 85 -12.65 2.29 -7.88
CA SER A 85 -12.93 3.45 -7.02
C SER A 85 -11.78 4.47 -7.03
N VAL A 86 -10.53 4.01 -7.05
CA VAL A 86 -9.33 4.87 -7.10
C VAL A 86 -8.90 5.24 -8.52
N GLY A 87 -9.52 4.65 -9.54
CA GLY A 87 -9.27 4.99 -10.94
C GLY A 87 -7.97 4.46 -11.52
N ILE A 88 -7.52 3.28 -11.08
CA ILE A 88 -6.26 2.67 -11.51
C ILE A 88 -6.54 1.39 -12.29
N ASP A 89 -5.91 1.25 -13.46
CA ASP A 89 -5.80 0.00 -14.20
C ASP A 89 -4.34 -0.49 -14.10
N VAL A 90 -4.12 -1.57 -13.37
CA VAL A 90 -2.79 -2.15 -13.13
C VAL A 90 -2.25 -2.92 -14.34
N VAL A 91 -3.12 -3.33 -15.26
CA VAL A 91 -2.75 -4.10 -16.47
C VAL A 91 -2.29 -3.13 -17.55
N SER A 92 -3.09 -2.08 -17.83
CA SER A 92 -2.68 -1.04 -18.79
C SER A 92 -1.72 -0.01 -18.22
N LYS A 93 -1.57 0.03 -16.88
CA LYS A 93 -0.75 0.99 -16.12
C LYS A 93 -1.23 2.44 -16.31
N GLU A 94 -2.54 2.62 -16.40
CA GLU A 94 -3.18 3.91 -16.61
C GLU A 94 -3.97 4.36 -15.38
N ILE A 95 -4.06 5.68 -15.22
CA ILE A 95 -4.93 6.32 -14.25
C ILE A 95 -6.04 7.02 -15.03
N PHE A 96 -7.30 6.63 -14.77
CA PHE A 96 -8.46 7.12 -15.53
C PHE A 96 -9.46 7.91 -14.67
N ARG A 97 -9.26 8.00 -13.35
CA ARG A 97 -10.08 8.80 -12.45
C ARG A 97 -9.27 9.35 -11.27
N THR A 98 -8.87 10.62 -11.36
CA THR A 98 -8.04 11.31 -10.35
C THR A 98 -8.81 12.31 -9.48
N GLY A 99 -10.06 12.64 -9.82
CA GLY A 99 -10.80 13.72 -9.15
C GLY A 99 -10.95 13.57 -7.63
N TRP A 100 -10.84 12.35 -7.09
CA TRP A 100 -10.82 12.13 -5.64
C TRP A 100 -9.53 12.59 -4.96
N CYS A 101 -8.40 12.50 -5.67
CA CYS A 101 -7.09 12.91 -5.20
C CYS A 101 -6.83 14.39 -5.50
N GLU A 102 -7.20 14.85 -6.70
CA GLU A 102 -6.88 16.21 -7.18
C GLU A 102 -7.88 17.25 -6.68
N GLU A 103 -9.16 16.87 -6.63
CA GLU A 103 -10.26 17.81 -6.37
C GLU A 103 -11.02 17.47 -5.09
N GLY A 104 -10.63 16.41 -4.38
CA GLY A 104 -11.37 15.92 -3.21
C GLY A 104 -12.78 15.45 -3.56
N ARG A 105 -13.07 15.04 -4.80
CA ARG A 105 -14.38 14.50 -5.15
C ARG A 105 -14.58 13.13 -4.51
N VAL A 106 -15.70 12.94 -3.83
CA VAL A 106 -16.03 11.66 -3.22
C VAL A 106 -16.05 10.54 -4.27
N PRO A 107 -15.35 9.41 -4.05
CA PRO A 107 -15.47 8.24 -4.92
C PRO A 107 -16.91 7.73 -4.97
N ALA A 108 -17.31 7.14 -6.09
CA ALA A 108 -18.65 6.56 -6.21
C ALA A 108 -18.86 5.44 -5.18
N GLY A 109 -20.00 5.40 -4.51
CA GLY A 109 -20.32 4.45 -3.43
C GLY A 109 -19.85 4.88 -2.04
N PHE A 110 -19.28 6.08 -1.92
CA PHE A 110 -18.81 6.68 -0.66
C PHE A 110 -19.55 7.99 -0.35
N GLU A 111 -20.69 8.25 -0.97
CA GLU A 111 -21.44 9.51 -0.87
C GLU A 111 -21.81 9.87 0.58
N GLN A 112 -22.01 8.88 1.45
CA GLN A 112 -22.23 9.09 2.89
C GLN A 112 -21.08 9.85 3.58
N TYR A 113 -19.87 9.79 3.02
CA TYR A 113 -18.68 10.48 3.51
C TYR A 113 -18.45 11.83 2.85
N ALA A 114 -19.38 12.34 2.03
CA ALA A 114 -19.21 13.62 1.34
C ALA A 114 -18.92 14.79 2.28
N HIS A 115 -19.46 14.75 3.50
CA HIS A 115 -19.17 15.72 4.55
C HIS A 115 -17.69 15.81 4.96
N LEU A 116 -16.87 14.78 4.71
CA LEU A 116 -15.42 14.80 4.96
C LEU A 116 -14.63 15.53 3.87
N TYR A 117 -15.25 15.77 2.72
CA TYR A 117 -14.62 16.38 1.54
C TYR A 117 -15.07 17.82 1.30
N ASP A 118 -16.06 18.31 2.06
CA ASP A 118 -16.59 19.66 1.92
C ASP A 118 -15.63 20.69 2.54
N THR A 119 -14.82 21.32 1.68
CA THR A 119 -13.80 22.30 2.08
C THR A 119 -14.38 23.67 2.42
N THR A 120 -15.68 23.91 2.18
CA THR A 120 -16.30 25.23 2.42
C THR A 120 -16.29 25.67 3.89
N ASN A 121 -16.06 24.75 4.84
CA ASN A 121 -16.00 25.06 6.28
C ASN A 121 -14.60 24.92 6.92
N MET A 122 -13.54 24.63 6.15
CA MET A 122 -12.18 24.57 6.70
C MET A 122 -11.49 25.95 6.64
N THR A 123 -12.01 26.93 7.38
CA THR A 123 -11.16 28.07 7.76
C THR A 123 -10.09 27.56 8.71
N LEU A 124 -8.88 27.37 8.19
CA LEU A 124 -7.70 27.12 9.01
C LEU A 124 -7.55 28.28 10.02
N PRO A 125 -7.47 28.01 11.33
CA PRO A 125 -7.07 29.04 12.27
C PRO A 125 -5.67 29.53 11.89
N LYS A 126 -5.52 30.86 11.78
CA LYS A 126 -4.24 31.53 11.56
C LYS A 126 -3.30 31.33 12.74
#